data_AF-A0A5M5ZMM0-F1
#
_entry.id   AF-A0A5M5ZMM0-F1
#
_cell.length_a   1.000
_cell.length_b   1.000
_cell.length_c   1.000
_cell.angle_alpha   90.00
_cell.angle_beta   90.00
_cell.angle_gamma   90.00
#
_symmetry.space_group_name_H-M   'P 1'
#
loop_
_entity.id
_entity.type
_entity.pdbx_description
1 polymer ?
#
loop_
_entity_poly.entity_id
_entity_poly.type
_entity_poly.pdbx_seq_one_letter_code
_entity_poly.pdbx_strand_id
1 'polypeptide(L)'
;MKQANEYTYDANGNLTKDLNKNITGISYNCLNLPNTVTFSDGSTITYIYGADGTKLRTVHKIGTTTTTTDYCGNVVYENGVQKLLLTEEGYVTLSDNKYHYYLKDHQGNHRVVINQSGTVEETNHYYPFGGVFASTSNTQPYKYNGKEYDSKKGLNWYDYGARHYDAALGRCHTNDRFAEKYYSMSPYQYGANNPVNNIDVNGDTIVVNPNPNGLIDNVKMFFGFDTKYQKDVKADLQQLKKDDKEIGEMIIELQKSKNVHSITRTKRGESNSSGFDREKAKKDIPQGSIINYDPDVKTDINGNHRTPRIGLIHELQHSSDVDKGIMSYENIGNGIPMREIRAINTENKIRKRTGDAKRTEYRGRKIPQKLLE
;
A
#
# COMPACT_ATOMS: atom_id res chain seq x y z
N MET A 1 16.97 -32.79 18.45
CA MET A 1 16.20 -32.29 19.60
C MET A 1 15.96 -30.81 19.38
N LYS A 2 14.70 -30.34 19.37
CA LYS A 2 14.37 -28.90 19.31
C LYS A 2 14.90 -28.24 20.59
N GLN A 3 15.75 -27.22 20.47
CA GLN A 3 16.32 -26.59 21.65
C GLN A 3 15.24 -25.69 22.28
N ALA A 4 15.12 -25.66 23.60
CA ALA A 4 14.23 -24.69 24.24
C ALA A 4 14.86 -23.28 24.10
N ASN A 5 14.05 -22.29 23.69
CA ASN A 5 14.42 -20.87 23.51
C ASN A 5 15.55 -20.61 22.50
N GLU A 6 15.33 -21.00 21.24
CA GLU A 6 16.26 -20.77 20.12
C GLU A 6 16.41 -19.29 19.74
N TYR A 7 15.42 -18.45 20.07
CA TYR A 7 15.41 -17.00 19.87
C TYR A 7 15.28 -16.28 21.21
N THR A 8 16.01 -15.20 21.41
CA THR A 8 15.89 -14.33 22.60
C THR A 8 15.86 -12.88 22.19
N TYR A 9 15.28 -12.01 23.02
CA TYR A 9 15.10 -10.60 22.73
C TYR A 9 15.49 -9.73 23.93
N ASP A 10 15.92 -8.50 23.67
CA ASP A 10 16.11 -7.48 24.71
C ASP A 10 14.78 -6.81 25.10
N ALA A 11 14.83 -5.88 26.06
CA ALA A 11 13.65 -5.15 26.53
C ALA A 11 13.02 -4.22 25.48
N ASN A 12 13.75 -3.85 24.42
CA ASN A 12 13.26 -3.06 23.30
C ASN A 12 12.62 -3.95 22.21
N GLY A 13 12.69 -5.28 22.35
CA GLY A 13 12.21 -6.23 21.35
C GLY A 13 13.22 -6.47 20.23
N ASN A 14 14.51 -6.20 20.43
CA ASN A 14 15.52 -6.55 19.44
C ASN A 14 15.97 -8.00 19.62
N LEU A 15 16.13 -8.75 18.53
CA LEU A 15 16.63 -10.12 18.59
C LEU A 15 18.07 -10.15 19.14
N THR A 16 18.31 -10.81 20.27
CA THR A 16 19.65 -10.91 20.86
C THR A 16 20.37 -12.23 20.58
N LYS A 17 19.66 -13.30 20.22
CA LYS A 17 20.25 -14.61 19.86
C LYS A 17 19.39 -15.34 18.84
N ASP A 18 20.03 -16.06 17.92
CA ASP A 18 19.43 -17.05 17.03
C ASP A 18 20.33 -18.28 17.00
N LEU A 19 19.99 -19.27 17.83
CA LEU A 19 20.78 -20.48 17.98
C LEU A 19 20.71 -21.39 16.75
N ASN A 20 19.69 -21.25 15.89
CA ASN A 20 19.59 -21.98 14.63
C ASN A 20 20.66 -21.53 13.63
N LYS A 21 21.19 -20.31 13.77
CA LYS A 21 22.31 -19.75 12.99
C LYS A 21 23.61 -19.69 13.77
N ASN A 22 23.68 -20.33 14.95
CA ASN A 22 24.81 -20.26 15.88
C ASN A 22 25.14 -18.84 16.36
N ILE A 23 24.16 -17.93 16.35
CA ILE A 23 24.31 -16.55 16.83
C ILE A 23 24.06 -16.54 18.34
N THR A 24 25.12 -16.28 19.11
CA THR A 24 25.11 -16.31 20.58
C THR A 24 24.94 -14.94 21.20
N GLY A 25 25.05 -13.87 20.40
CA GLY A 25 24.82 -12.50 20.84
C GLY A 25 24.64 -11.55 19.67
N ILE A 26 23.72 -10.59 19.84
CA ILE A 26 23.57 -9.42 18.98
C ILE A 26 23.46 -8.21 19.90
N SER A 27 24.34 -7.23 19.68
CA SER A 27 24.26 -5.92 20.33
C SER A 27 23.71 -4.88 19.37
N TYR A 28 23.05 -3.86 19.91
CA TYR A 28 22.36 -2.83 19.14
C TYR A 28 22.84 -1.44 19.52
N ASN A 29 22.77 -0.50 18.58
CA ASN A 29 22.96 0.93 18.85
C ASN A 29 21.65 1.59 19.32
N CYS A 30 21.68 2.91 19.58
CA CYS A 30 20.52 3.67 20.04
C CYS A 30 19.37 3.77 19.01
N LEU A 31 19.60 3.41 17.75
CA LEU A 31 18.59 3.35 16.69
C LEU A 31 17.97 1.95 16.54
N ASN A 32 18.29 1.01 17.44
CA ASN A 32 17.94 -0.40 17.32
C ASN A 32 18.46 -1.05 16.03
N LEU A 33 19.61 -0.60 15.51
CA LEU A 33 20.33 -1.27 14.43
C LEU A 33 21.45 -2.16 15.01
N PRO A 34 21.68 -3.38 14.47
CA PRO A 34 22.71 -4.28 14.97
C PRO A 34 24.10 -3.63 14.90
N ASN A 35 24.80 -3.55 16.03
CA ASN A 35 26.18 -3.07 16.10
C ASN A 35 27.19 -4.23 15.96
N THR A 36 26.91 -5.37 16.60
CA THR A 36 27.76 -6.56 16.53
C THR A 36 26.92 -7.83 16.61
N VAL A 37 27.14 -8.74 15.68
CA VAL A 37 26.64 -10.13 15.69
C VAL A 37 27.82 -11.04 16.06
N THR A 38 27.63 -11.89 17.06
CA THR A 38 28.65 -12.83 17.56
C THR A 38 28.17 -14.27 17.37
N PHE A 39 29.04 -15.09 16.78
CA PHE A 39 28.79 -16.52 16.56
C PHE A 39 29.43 -17.37 17.66
N SER A 40 28.96 -18.62 17.80
CA SER A 40 29.44 -19.56 18.83
C SER A 40 30.93 -19.89 18.74
N ASP A 41 31.55 -19.76 17.57
CA ASP A 41 32.99 -19.99 17.35
C ASP A 41 33.85 -18.73 17.55
N GLY A 42 33.25 -17.64 18.03
CA GLY A 42 33.92 -16.36 18.26
C GLY A 42 34.05 -15.48 17.02
N SER A 43 33.57 -15.92 15.85
CA SER A 43 33.46 -15.04 14.68
C SER A 43 32.50 -13.89 14.95
N THR A 44 32.74 -12.73 14.36
CA THR A 44 31.91 -11.53 14.53
C THR A 44 31.62 -10.82 13.22
N ILE A 45 30.46 -10.17 13.16
CA ILE A 45 30.12 -9.19 12.12
C ILE A 45 29.78 -7.89 12.83
N THR A 46 30.50 -6.82 12.53
CA THR A 46 30.28 -5.50 13.14
C THR A 46 29.87 -4.49 12.08
N TYR A 47 29.00 -3.56 12.46
CA TYR A 47 28.46 -2.55 11.55
C TYR A 47 28.70 -1.14 12.10
N ILE A 48 28.99 -0.20 11.19
CA ILE A 48 29.06 1.24 11.52
C ILE A 48 27.99 1.95 10.70
N TYR A 49 27.26 2.85 11.36
CA TYR A 49 26.20 3.65 10.76
C TYR A 49 26.45 5.14 10.95
N GLY A 50 25.90 5.95 10.06
CA GLY A 50 25.70 7.38 10.28
C GLY A 50 24.63 7.63 11.34
N ALA A 51 24.54 8.88 11.81
CA ALA A 51 23.53 9.29 12.80
C ALA A 51 22.08 9.18 12.26
N ASP A 52 21.92 9.15 10.95
CA ASP A 52 20.66 8.95 10.23
C ASP A 52 20.29 7.45 10.06
N GLY A 53 21.17 6.53 10.48
CA GLY A 53 21.00 5.09 10.31
C GLY A 53 21.54 4.54 8.99
N THR A 54 22.16 5.36 8.13
CA THR A 54 22.79 4.89 6.90
C THR A 54 23.98 3.99 7.22
N LYS A 55 24.03 2.77 6.68
CA LYS A 55 25.17 1.86 6.89
C LYS A 55 26.41 2.37 6.14
N LEU A 56 27.51 2.54 6.87
CA LEU A 56 28.78 3.06 6.36
C LEU A 56 29.86 1.99 6.24
N ARG A 57 29.85 0.99 7.12
CA ARG A 57 30.83 -0.12 7.09
C ARG A 57 30.25 -1.41 7.65
N THR A 58 30.71 -2.52 7.08
CA THR A 58 30.58 -3.85 7.67
C THR A 58 31.98 -4.47 7.82
N VAL A 59 32.27 -5.11 8.95
CA VAL A 59 33.50 -5.89 9.14
C VAL A 59 33.13 -7.32 9.50
N HIS A 60 33.51 -8.27 8.65
CA HIS A 60 33.39 -9.69 8.90
C HIS A 60 34.73 -10.22 9.42
N LYS A 61 34.77 -10.64 10.69
CA LYS A 61 35.90 -11.35 11.29
C LYS A 61 35.50 -12.81 11.47
N ILE A 62 35.86 -13.66 10.52
CA ILE A 62 35.45 -15.07 10.47
C ILE A 62 36.70 -15.93 10.62
N GLY A 63 36.82 -16.60 11.76
CA GLY A 63 38.08 -17.25 12.15
C GLY A 63 39.23 -16.24 12.15
N THR A 64 40.25 -16.48 11.33
CA THR A 64 41.42 -15.60 11.18
C THR A 64 41.26 -14.55 10.07
N THR A 65 40.23 -14.68 9.22
CA THR A 65 40.03 -13.80 8.07
C THR A 65 39.22 -12.59 8.47
N THR A 66 39.70 -11.40 8.10
CA THR A 66 38.96 -10.14 8.25
C THR A 66 38.67 -9.56 6.87
N THR A 67 37.41 -9.26 6.61
CA THR A 67 36.97 -8.52 5.41
C THR A 67 36.26 -7.26 5.87
N THR A 68 36.72 -6.10 5.40
CA THR A 68 36.07 -4.81 5.65
C THR A 68 35.41 -4.33 4.36
N THR A 69 34.13 -4.00 4.43
CA THR A 69 33.37 -3.39 3.33
C THR A 69 32.95 -1.98 3.73
N ASP A 70 33.35 -0.98 2.95
CA ASP A 70 32.97 0.43 3.14
C ASP A 70 31.99 0.87 2.06
N TYR A 71 30.94 1.60 2.47
CA TYR A 71 29.88 2.11 1.60
C TYR A 71 29.99 3.63 1.53
N CYS A 72 30.46 4.15 0.38
CA CYS A 72 30.70 5.57 0.15
C CYS A 72 29.80 6.08 -0.98
N GLY A 73 28.55 6.37 -0.64
CA GLY A 73 27.51 6.65 -1.64
C GLY A 73 27.33 5.45 -2.56
N ASN A 74 27.52 5.63 -3.87
CA ASN A 74 27.39 4.55 -4.84
C ASN A 74 28.66 3.69 -4.98
N VAL A 75 29.78 4.06 -4.35
CA VAL A 75 31.03 3.29 -4.47
C VAL A 75 31.18 2.38 -3.25
N VAL A 76 31.39 1.09 -3.51
CA VAL A 76 31.66 0.06 -2.50
C VAL A 76 33.14 -0.29 -2.54
N TYR A 77 33.79 -0.25 -1.38
CA TYR A 77 35.18 -0.67 -1.20
C TYR A 77 35.23 -1.99 -0.43
N GLU A 78 36.18 -2.85 -0.76
CA GLU A 78 36.51 -4.04 0.01
C GLU A 78 38.00 -4.00 0.38
N ASN A 79 38.30 -4.08 1.67
CA ASN A 79 39.65 -3.95 2.23
C ASN A 79 40.41 -2.70 1.72
N GLY A 80 39.69 -1.58 1.60
CA GLY A 80 40.22 -0.30 1.13
C GLY A 80 40.37 -0.17 -0.40
N VAL A 81 40.01 -1.20 -1.17
CA VAL A 81 40.07 -1.18 -2.64
C VAL A 81 38.68 -0.97 -3.22
N GLN A 82 38.56 -0.06 -4.19
CA GLN A 82 37.32 0.16 -4.95
C GLN A 82 36.90 -1.12 -5.66
N LYS A 83 35.71 -1.64 -5.33
CA LYS A 83 35.20 -2.90 -5.86
C LYS A 83 34.08 -2.67 -6.85
N LEU A 84 33.02 -1.96 -6.44
CA LEU A 84 31.82 -1.74 -7.24
C LEU A 84 31.46 -0.25 -7.28
N LEU A 85 30.96 0.21 -8.43
CA LEU A 85 30.15 1.43 -8.54
C LEU A 85 28.71 1.01 -8.86
N LEU A 86 27.79 1.28 -7.95
CA LEU A 86 26.37 0.96 -8.10
C LEU A 86 25.69 1.92 -9.07
N THR A 87 24.80 1.40 -9.91
CA THR A 87 23.98 2.16 -10.85
C THR A 87 22.51 1.78 -10.67
N GLU A 88 21.58 2.56 -11.25
CA GLU A 88 20.14 2.28 -11.14
C GLU A 88 19.75 0.91 -11.73
N GLU A 89 20.45 0.48 -12.78
CA GLU A 89 20.16 -0.75 -13.52
C GLU A 89 21.15 -1.89 -13.26
N GLY A 90 22.14 -1.69 -12.39
CA GLY A 90 23.27 -2.60 -12.33
C GLY A 90 24.43 -2.13 -11.46
N TYR A 91 25.63 -2.48 -11.89
CA TYR A 91 26.87 -2.02 -11.29
C TYR A 91 28.02 -2.06 -12.29
N VAL A 92 29.09 -1.34 -11.98
CA VAL A 92 30.38 -1.42 -12.67
C VAL A 92 31.39 -2.08 -11.74
N THR A 93 32.09 -3.09 -12.25
CA THR A 93 33.26 -3.63 -11.57
C THR A 93 34.43 -2.66 -11.78
N LEU A 94 34.93 -2.05 -10.71
CA LEU A 94 35.90 -0.95 -10.83
C LEU A 94 37.33 -1.41 -11.15
N SER A 95 37.64 -2.70 -10.96
CA SER A 95 38.96 -3.24 -11.33
C SER A 95 39.17 -3.34 -12.84
N ASP A 96 38.10 -3.48 -13.63
CA ASP A 96 38.17 -3.64 -15.09
C ASP A 96 37.17 -2.76 -15.87
N ASN A 97 36.43 -1.89 -15.16
CA ASN A 97 35.43 -0.96 -15.71
C ASN A 97 34.32 -1.63 -16.53
N LYS A 98 33.97 -2.89 -16.23
CA LYS A 98 32.89 -3.58 -16.94
C LYS A 98 31.53 -3.32 -16.31
N TYR A 99 30.53 -3.13 -17.16
CA TYR A 99 29.13 -2.97 -16.75
C TYR A 99 28.43 -4.32 -16.63
N HIS A 100 27.61 -4.41 -15.60
CA HIS A 100 26.74 -5.54 -15.29
C HIS A 100 25.33 -5.01 -15.05
N TYR A 101 24.32 -5.71 -15.55
CA TYR A 101 22.92 -5.27 -15.53
C TYR A 101 22.04 -6.30 -14.84
N TYR A 102 21.01 -5.82 -14.16
CA TYR A 102 20.02 -6.64 -13.48
C TYR A 102 18.76 -6.81 -14.33
N LEU A 103 18.34 -8.06 -14.54
CA LEU A 103 16.97 -8.36 -14.94
C LEU A 103 16.13 -8.62 -13.70
N LYS A 104 15.13 -7.77 -13.49
CA LYS A 104 14.33 -7.70 -12.27
C LYS A 104 12.93 -8.30 -12.51
N ASP A 105 12.33 -8.90 -11.48
CA ASP A 105 10.90 -9.28 -11.53
C ASP A 105 9.98 -8.12 -11.11
N HIS A 106 8.68 -8.37 -11.00
CA HIS A 106 7.66 -7.36 -10.67
C HIS A 106 7.83 -6.74 -9.27
N GLN A 107 8.66 -7.32 -8.40
CA GLN A 107 8.96 -6.79 -7.07
C GLN A 107 10.34 -6.12 -7.02
N GLY A 108 11.05 -6.07 -8.15
CA GLY A 108 12.41 -5.58 -8.21
C GLY A 108 13.46 -6.60 -7.75
N ASN A 109 13.11 -7.89 -7.60
CA ASN A 109 14.11 -8.90 -7.21
C ASN A 109 15.09 -9.12 -8.36
N HIS A 110 16.39 -9.16 -8.07
CA HIS A 110 17.40 -9.43 -9.09
C HIS A 110 17.36 -10.92 -9.48
N ARG A 111 16.74 -11.24 -10.62
CA ARG A 111 16.55 -12.61 -11.12
C ARG A 111 17.71 -13.08 -11.96
N VAL A 112 18.28 -12.19 -12.77
CA VAL A 112 19.42 -12.50 -13.62
C VAL A 112 20.39 -11.33 -13.58
N VAL A 113 21.68 -11.61 -13.52
CA VAL A 113 22.77 -10.66 -13.77
C VAL A 113 23.36 -10.99 -15.13
N ILE A 114 23.46 -9.98 -16.00
CA ILE A 114 24.10 -10.10 -17.31
C ILE A 114 25.26 -9.12 -17.42
N ASN A 115 26.34 -9.51 -18.11
CA ASN A 115 27.41 -8.57 -18.42
C ASN A 115 27.04 -7.65 -19.59
N GLN A 116 27.90 -6.66 -19.87
CA GLN A 116 27.75 -5.73 -20.99
C GLN A 116 27.68 -6.35 -22.39
N SER A 117 28.05 -7.62 -22.54
CA SER A 117 27.92 -8.38 -23.79
C SER A 117 26.64 -9.22 -23.85
N GLY A 118 25.77 -9.13 -22.83
CA GLY A 118 24.51 -9.88 -22.73
C GLY A 118 24.67 -11.33 -22.26
N THR A 119 25.85 -11.73 -21.79
CA THR A 119 26.07 -13.07 -21.22
C THR A 119 25.53 -13.14 -19.80
N VAL A 120 24.80 -14.21 -19.48
CA VAL A 120 24.31 -14.48 -18.12
C VAL A 120 25.47 -14.87 -17.21
N GLU A 121 25.59 -14.15 -16.09
CA GLU A 121 26.62 -14.38 -15.06
C GLU A 121 26.04 -15.01 -13.78
N GLU A 122 24.78 -14.72 -13.48
CA GLU A 122 24.10 -15.21 -12.29
C GLU A 122 22.59 -15.29 -12.54
N THR A 123 21.95 -16.36 -12.06
CA THR A 123 20.50 -16.51 -12.03
C THR A 123 20.08 -16.83 -10.60
N ASN A 124 19.07 -16.13 -10.07
CA ASN A 124 18.54 -16.35 -8.73
C ASN A 124 17.05 -16.71 -8.74
N HIS A 125 16.70 -17.64 -7.88
CA HIS A 125 15.32 -18.03 -7.59
C HIS A 125 15.03 -17.90 -6.09
N TYR A 126 13.90 -17.26 -5.79
CA TYR A 126 13.49 -16.89 -4.45
C TYR A 126 12.21 -17.60 -4.05
N TYR A 127 12.14 -18.06 -2.80
CA TYR A 127 10.88 -18.33 -2.12
C TYR A 127 10.11 -17.01 -1.97
N PRO A 128 8.78 -17.05 -1.72
CA PRO A 128 7.97 -15.84 -1.59
C PRO A 128 8.53 -14.81 -0.61
N PHE A 129 9.09 -15.25 0.51
CA PHE A 129 9.68 -14.40 1.55
C PHE A 129 11.16 -14.01 1.26
N GLY A 130 11.68 -14.30 0.07
CA GLY A 130 13.01 -13.85 -0.36
C GLY A 130 14.18 -14.79 -0.05
N GLY A 131 13.90 -15.98 0.49
CA GLY A 131 14.92 -17.00 0.69
C GLY A 131 15.43 -17.52 -0.65
N VAL A 132 16.74 -17.48 -0.89
CA VAL A 132 17.34 -18.00 -2.13
C VAL A 132 17.28 -19.53 -2.10
N PHE A 133 16.50 -20.14 -2.99
CA PHE A 133 16.38 -21.61 -3.06
C PHE A 133 17.21 -22.23 -4.18
N ALA A 134 17.56 -21.43 -5.20
CA ALA A 134 18.50 -21.82 -6.23
C ALA A 134 19.24 -20.59 -6.74
N SER A 135 20.56 -20.72 -6.91
CA SER A 135 21.38 -19.73 -7.59
C SER A 135 22.52 -20.39 -8.35
N THR A 136 22.88 -19.85 -9.52
CA THR A 136 23.97 -20.39 -10.35
C THR A 136 25.35 -19.84 -9.96
N SER A 137 25.40 -18.70 -9.27
CA SER A 137 26.64 -18.02 -8.88
C SER A 137 26.39 -17.03 -7.73
N ASN A 138 27.43 -16.33 -7.26
CA ASN A 138 27.28 -15.25 -6.28
C ASN A 138 28.23 -14.10 -6.61
N THR A 139 27.99 -13.42 -7.73
CA THR A 139 28.86 -12.37 -8.27
C THR A 139 28.73 -11.05 -7.54
N GLN A 140 27.58 -10.82 -6.88
CA GLN A 140 27.24 -9.54 -6.25
C GLN A 140 26.24 -9.74 -5.10
N PRO A 141 26.20 -8.87 -4.08
CA PRO A 141 25.42 -9.12 -2.86
C PRO A 141 23.95 -8.66 -2.89
N TYR A 142 23.49 -7.88 -3.86
CA TYR A 142 22.13 -7.34 -3.94
C TYR A 142 21.16 -8.32 -4.59
N LYS A 143 20.19 -8.86 -3.83
CA LYS A 143 19.35 -9.98 -4.28
C LYS A 143 17.86 -9.61 -4.29
N TYR A 144 17.11 -10.08 -3.29
CA TYR A 144 15.66 -9.85 -3.14
C TYR A 144 15.37 -8.37 -2.85
N ASN A 145 14.40 -7.80 -3.58
CA ASN A 145 14.05 -6.38 -3.60
C ASN A 145 15.24 -5.40 -3.80
N GLY A 146 16.32 -5.87 -4.44
CA GLY A 146 17.56 -5.12 -4.59
C GLY A 146 18.31 -4.86 -3.28
N LYS A 147 17.94 -5.54 -2.19
CA LYS A 147 18.58 -5.40 -0.87
C LYS A 147 19.85 -6.24 -0.78
N GLU A 148 20.82 -5.71 -0.05
CA GLU A 148 22.07 -6.41 0.20
C GLU A 148 21.80 -7.64 1.07
N TYR A 149 22.23 -8.79 0.57
CA TYR A 149 22.12 -10.09 1.22
C TYR A 149 23.48 -10.51 1.77
N ASP A 150 23.57 -10.65 3.09
CA ASP A 150 24.75 -11.13 3.77
C ASP A 150 24.59 -12.61 4.13
N SER A 151 25.20 -13.48 3.33
CA SER A 151 25.23 -14.92 3.55
C SER A 151 26.45 -15.40 4.33
N LYS A 152 27.39 -14.49 4.68
CA LYS A 152 28.64 -14.89 5.31
C LYS A 152 28.36 -15.52 6.67
N LYS A 153 29.07 -16.62 6.96
CA LYS A 153 28.87 -17.43 8.16
C LYS A 153 27.44 -17.99 8.35
N GLY A 154 26.64 -18.03 7.29
CA GLY A 154 25.24 -18.47 7.36
C GLY A 154 24.29 -17.44 7.97
N LEU A 155 24.70 -16.17 8.07
CA LEU A 155 23.84 -15.09 8.57
C LEU A 155 22.53 -15.03 7.79
N ASN A 156 22.63 -15.01 6.45
CA ASN A 156 21.49 -15.06 5.53
C ASN A 156 20.45 -13.96 5.82
N TRP A 157 20.93 -12.74 6.06
CA TRP A 157 20.08 -11.57 6.35
C TRP A 157 20.10 -10.58 5.20
N TYR A 158 18.98 -9.90 5.03
CA TYR A 158 18.87 -8.74 4.16
C TYR A 158 18.95 -7.46 4.97
N ASP A 159 19.72 -6.49 4.48
CA ASP A 159 19.71 -5.12 5.00
C ASP A 159 18.67 -4.28 4.26
N TYR A 160 17.58 -3.93 4.95
CA TYR A 160 16.54 -3.06 4.41
C TYR A 160 16.75 -1.58 4.76
N GLY A 161 17.76 -1.24 5.56
CA GLY A 161 18.03 0.11 6.04
C GLY A 161 17.56 0.29 7.48
N ALA A 162 16.24 0.44 7.70
CA ALA A 162 15.70 0.65 9.05
C ALA A 162 15.74 -0.61 9.92
N ARG A 163 15.72 -1.79 9.30
CA ARG A 163 15.77 -3.10 9.98
C ARG A 163 16.52 -4.11 9.14
N HIS A 164 17.10 -5.10 9.81
CA HIS A 164 17.56 -6.33 9.15
C HIS A 164 16.40 -7.33 9.06
N TYR A 165 16.36 -8.10 7.99
CA TYR A 165 15.30 -9.05 7.68
C TYR A 165 15.85 -10.46 7.48
N ASP A 166 15.21 -11.46 8.07
CA ASP A 166 15.52 -12.87 7.84
C ASP A 166 14.42 -13.53 7.01
N ALA A 167 14.78 -13.89 5.78
CA ALA A 167 13.87 -14.52 4.84
C ALA A 167 13.47 -15.95 5.23
N ALA A 168 14.26 -16.64 6.06
CA ALA A 168 13.89 -17.96 6.57
C ALA A 168 12.74 -17.87 7.59
N LEU A 169 12.69 -16.77 8.35
CA LEU A 169 11.62 -16.49 9.31
C LEU A 169 10.45 -15.74 8.70
N GLY A 170 10.68 -15.00 7.60
CA GLY A 170 9.72 -14.06 7.06
C GLY A 170 9.49 -12.86 7.98
N ARG A 171 10.50 -12.47 8.78
CA ARG A 171 10.37 -11.44 9.83
C ARG A 171 11.59 -10.54 9.92
N CYS A 172 11.37 -9.31 10.39
CA CYS A 172 12.44 -8.41 10.80
C CYS A 172 12.91 -8.72 12.22
N HIS A 173 14.15 -8.35 12.53
CA HIS A 173 14.79 -8.65 13.83
C HIS A 173 14.38 -7.70 14.95
N THR A 174 13.75 -6.58 14.62
CA THR A 174 13.39 -5.51 15.54
C THR A 174 11.98 -5.00 15.24
N ASN A 175 11.38 -4.31 16.22
CA ASN A 175 10.07 -3.70 16.07
C ASN A 175 10.07 -2.60 15.00
N ASP A 176 8.99 -2.53 14.24
CA ASP A 176 8.73 -1.47 13.28
C ASP A 176 8.58 -0.11 13.98
N ARG A 177 9.30 0.92 13.53
CA ARG A 177 9.15 2.29 14.06
C ARG A 177 7.76 2.88 13.80
N PHE A 178 7.03 2.36 12.81
CA PHE A 178 5.66 2.73 12.49
C PHE A 178 4.66 1.65 12.91
N ALA A 179 4.99 0.78 13.89
CA ALA A 179 4.11 -0.27 14.38
C ALA A 179 2.70 0.23 14.75
N GLU A 180 2.56 1.45 15.29
CA GLU A 180 1.27 2.05 15.64
C GLU A 180 0.34 2.26 14.43
N LYS A 181 0.91 2.45 13.24
CA LYS A 181 0.16 2.53 11.98
C LYS A 181 -0.41 1.16 11.56
N TYR A 182 0.19 0.09 12.07
CA TYR A 182 -0.08 -1.30 11.70
C TYR A 182 -0.59 -2.10 12.91
N TYR A 183 -1.47 -1.50 13.73
CA TYR A 183 -1.92 -2.06 15.01
C TYR A 183 -2.49 -3.49 14.93
N SER A 184 -3.01 -3.90 13.77
CA SER A 184 -3.55 -5.24 13.51
C SER A 184 -2.48 -6.27 13.14
N MET A 185 -1.21 -5.88 13.11
CA MET A 185 -0.09 -6.70 12.67
C MET A 185 0.97 -6.84 13.76
N SER A 186 1.76 -7.91 13.67
CA SER A 186 2.96 -8.04 14.48
C SER A 186 3.96 -6.93 14.12
N PRO A 187 4.63 -6.28 15.10
CA PRO A 187 5.64 -5.26 14.82
C PRO A 187 6.89 -5.80 14.10
N TYR A 188 7.03 -7.12 13.99
CA TYR A 188 8.13 -7.78 13.27
C TYR A 188 7.74 -8.28 11.85
N GLN A 189 6.53 -7.98 11.39
CA GLN A 189 6.01 -8.50 10.13
C GLN A 189 6.83 -8.01 8.92
N TYR A 190 6.83 -8.80 7.85
CA TYR A 190 7.32 -8.39 6.54
C TYR A 190 6.20 -8.42 5.50
N GLY A 191 6.05 -7.35 4.73
CA GLY A 191 5.12 -7.28 3.59
C GLY A 191 3.65 -7.60 3.92
N ALA A 192 3.22 -7.36 5.16
CA ALA A 192 1.92 -7.76 5.72
C ALA A 192 1.60 -9.25 5.50
N ASN A 193 2.61 -10.12 5.57
CA ASN A 193 2.53 -11.55 5.26
C ASN A 193 2.03 -11.87 3.83
N ASN A 194 2.14 -10.91 2.90
CA ASN A 194 1.85 -11.11 1.48
C ASN A 194 3.05 -10.67 0.61
N PRO A 195 4.21 -11.31 0.77
CA PRO A 195 5.48 -10.88 0.18
C PRO A 195 5.58 -11.15 -1.33
N VAL A 196 4.51 -11.66 -1.97
CA VAL A 196 4.41 -11.76 -3.44
C VAL A 196 3.86 -10.48 -4.05
N ASN A 197 3.00 -9.77 -3.29
CA ASN A 197 2.32 -8.55 -3.74
C ASN A 197 2.86 -7.28 -3.08
N ASN A 198 3.43 -7.41 -1.89
CA ASN A 198 3.91 -6.30 -1.08
C ASN A 198 5.43 -6.39 -0.92
N ILE A 199 6.06 -5.24 -0.79
CA ILE A 199 7.47 -5.07 -0.43
C ILE A 199 7.55 -4.15 0.78
N ASP A 200 8.54 -4.33 1.65
CA ASP A 200 8.90 -3.29 2.61
C ASP A 200 10.07 -2.50 2.01
N VAL A 201 9.90 -1.22 1.69
CA VAL A 201 10.93 -0.50 0.91
C VAL A 201 12.15 -0.18 1.75
N ASN A 202 11.97 0.20 3.01
CA ASN A 202 13.05 0.63 3.90
C ASN A 202 13.15 -0.21 5.19
N GLY A 203 12.40 -1.30 5.28
CA GLY A 203 12.31 -2.07 6.51
C GLY A 203 11.50 -1.34 7.58
N ASP A 204 10.59 -0.46 7.20
CA ASP A 204 9.64 0.25 8.08
C ASP A 204 8.38 0.69 7.33
N THR A 205 8.32 0.52 6.00
CA THR A 205 7.30 1.11 5.15
C THR A 205 6.88 0.09 4.11
N ILE A 206 5.72 -0.52 4.34
CA ILE A 206 5.10 -1.44 3.38
C ILE A 206 4.61 -0.66 2.16
N VAL A 207 5.11 -1.03 0.99
CA VAL A 207 4.58 -0.64 -0.31
C VAL A 207 3.84 -1.81 -0.92
N VAL A 208 2.59 -1.56 -1.28
CA VAL A 208 1.69 -2.53 -1.91
C VAL A 208 1.75 -2.26 -3.41
N ASN A 209 2.29 -3.20 -4.19
CA ASN A 209 2.41 -2.98 -5.64
C ASN A 209 1.03 -3.00 -6.31
N PRO A 210 0.76 -2.08 -7.26
CA PRO A 210 -0.51 -2.04 -7.98
C PRO A 210 -0.70 -3.24 -8.89
N ASN A 211 -1.77 -4.00 -8.67
CA ASN A 211 -2.38 -4.76 -9.76
C ASN A 211 -3.40 -3.85 -10.48
N PRO A 212 -3.40 -3.75 -11.82
CA PRO A 212 -4.34 -2.93 -12.60
C PRO A 212 -5.84 -3.19 -12.34
N ASN A 213 -6.23 -4.26 -11.64
CA ASN A 213 -7.63 -4.68 -11.50
C ASN A 213 -8.24 -4.57 -10.07
N GLY A 214 -7.84 -3.58 -9.26
CA GLY A 214 -8.66 -3.16 -8.10
C GLY A 214 -8.38 -3.83 -6.74
N LEU A 215 -7.30 -4.61 -6.62
CA LEU A 215 -6.83 -5.11 -5.31
C LEU A 215 -6.28 -3.97 -4.42
N ILE A 216 -5.72 -2.91 -5.00
CA ILE A 216 -5.23 -1.74 -4.26
C ILE A 216 -6.35 -1.03 -3.48
N ASP A 217 -7.59 -1.05 -3.97
CA ASP A 217 -8.68 -0.34 -3.31
C ASP A 217 -9.12 -1.04 -2.02
N ASN A 218 -9.12 -2.37 -2.01
CA ASN A 218 -9.35 -3.17 -0.80
C ASN A 218 -8.18 -3.08 0.19
N VAL A 219 -6.96 -2.93 -0.31
CA VAL A 219 -5.75 -2.94 0.53
C VAL A 219 -5.45 -1.55 1.13
N LYS A 220 -5.67 -0.45 0.40
CA LYS A 220 -5.57 0.91 0.97
C LYS A 220 -6.65 1.18 2.02
N MET A 221 -7.85 0.62 1.82
CA MET A 221 -8.91 0.58 2.84
C MET A 221 -8.48 -0.19 4.10
N PHE A 222 -7.71 -1.27 3.94
CA PHE A 222 -7.15 -2.04 5.05
C PHE A 222 -6.01 -1.30 5.79
N PHE A 223 -5.23 -0.46 5.10
CA PHE A 223 -4.10 0.31 5.66
C PHE A 223 -4.47 1.76 6.05
N GLY A 224 -5.74 2.14 6.02
CA GLY A 224 -6.20 3.48 6.42
C GLY A 224 -5.74 4.63 5.51
N PHE A 225 -5.31 4.33 4.29
CA PHE A 225 -4.93 5.34 3.30
C PHE A 225 -6.06 5.59 2.32
N ASP A 226 -6.28 6.86 1.97
CA ASP A 226 -7.22 7.18 0.92
C ASP A 226 -6.70 6.70 -0.43
N THR A 227 -7.44 5.79 -1.06
CA THR A 227 -7.28 5.48 -2.50
C THR A 227 -7.46 6.76 -3.31
N LYS A 228 -6.97 6.79 -4.56
CA LYS A 228 -7.29 7.91 -5.47
C LYS A 228 -8.80 8.13 -5.53
N TYR A 229 -9.55 7.04 -5.64
CA TYR A 229 -11.00 7.03 -5.56
C TYR A 229 -11.53 7.63 -4.25
N GLN A 230 -11.08 7.18 -3.08
CA GLN A 230 -11.52 7.72 -1.78
C GLN A 230 -11.16 9.21 -1.62
N LYS A 231 -9.99 9.63 -2.12
CA LYS A 231 -9.59 11.05 -2.13
C LYS A 231 -10.54 11.89 -2.97
N ASP A 232 -10.87 11.43 -4.17
CA ASP A 232 -11.78 12.13 -5.08
C ASP A 232 -13.21 12.17 -4.51
N VAL A 233 -13.72 11.05 -3.97
CA VAL A 233 -15.02 10.99 -3.29
C VAL A 233 -15.07 11.91 -2.07
N LYS A 234 -14.02 11.94 -1.23
CA LYS A 234 -13.95 12.86 -0.08
C LYS A 234 -13.93 14.31 -0.52
N ALA A 235 -13.20 14.63 -1.59
CA ALA A 235 -13.18 15.99 -2.15
C ALA A 235 -14.57 16.41 -2.65
N ASP A 236 -15.28 15.52 -3.35
CA ASP A 236 -16.64 15.78 -3.83
C ASP A 236 -17.63 15.94 -2.66
N LEU A 237 -17.56 15.09 -1.63
CA LEU A 237 -18.38 15.25 -0.42
C LEU A 237 -18.10 16.57 0.31
N GLN A 238 -16.84 16.98 0.43
CA GLN A 238 -16.48 18.27 1.01
C GLN A 238 -16.98 19.44 0.17
N GLN A 239 -16.92 19.33 -1.16
CA GLN A 239 -17.40 20.38 -2.05
C GLN A 239 -18.93 20.49 -2.01
N LEU A 240 -19.66 19.36 -1.99
CA LEU A 240 -21.12 19.35 -1.83
C LEU A 240 -21.57 20.07 -0.56
N LYS A 241 -20.86 19.85 0.57
CA LYS A 241 -21.13 20.56 1.84
C LYS A 241 -20.93 22.07 1.74
N LYS A 242 -20.07 22.54 0.82
CA LYS A 242 -19.81 23.97 0.59
C LYS A 242 -20.79 24.59 -0.41
N ASP A 243 -21.22 23.81 -1.41
CA ASP A 243 -22.07 24.29 -2.49
C ASP A 243 -23.48 24.65 -2.01
N ASP A 244 -24.02 23.90 -1.04
CA ASP A 244 -25.36 24.10 -0.48
C ASP A 244 -25.45 23.66 0.99
N LYS A 245 -26.10 24.47 1.82
CA LYS A 245 -26.18 24.26 3.28
C LYS A 245 -27.03 23.04 3.65
N GLU A 246 -28.21 22.88 3.03
CA GLU A 246 -29.13 21.78 3.33
C GLU A 246 -28.53 20.43 2.91
N ILE A 247 -27.84 20.41 1.76
CA ILE A 247 -27.05 19.25 1.32
C ILE A 247 -25.92 18.96 2.30
N GLY A 248 -25.24 20.00 2.80
CA GLY A 248 -24.19 19.84 3.78
C GLY A 248 -24.67 19.20 5.09
N GLU A 249 -25.81 19.65 5.59
CA GLU A 249 -26.47 19.09 6.78
C GLU A 249 -26.89 17.62 6.53
N MET A 250 -27.50 17.31 5.38
CA MET A 250 -27.85 15.94 5.01
C MET A 250 -26.65 14.98 4.99
N ILE A 251 -25.50 15.41 4.43
CA ILE A 251 -24.28 14.58 4.43
C ILE A 251 -23.77 14.38 5.86
N ILE A 252 -23.85 15.40 6.71
CA ILE A 252 -23.44 15.29 8.13
C ILE A 252 -24.36 14.33 8.89
N GLU A 253 -25.68 14.36 8.63
CA GLU A 253 -26.64 13.41 9.21
C GLU A 253 -26.31 11.97 8.80
N LEU A 254 -26.09 11.71 7.52
CA LEU A 254 -25.70 10.39 7.02
C LEU A 254 -24.38 9.90 7.63
N GLN A 255 -23.41 10.80 7.86
CA GLN A 255 -22.14 10.47 8.52
C GLN A 255 -22.28 10.15 10.01
N LYS A 256 -23.33 10.65 10.67
CA LYS A 256 -23.64 10.42 12.09
C LYS A 256 -24.70 9.33 12.30
N SER A 257 -25.29 8.80 11.23
CA SER A 257 -26.34 7.80 11.34
C SER A 257 -25.84 6.52 12.03
N LYS A 258 -26.76 5.85 12.72
CA LYS A 258 -26.54 4.49 13.26
C LYS A 258 -26.55 3.44 12.16
N ASN A 259 -27.14 3.75 11.00
CA ASN A 259 -27.18 2.89 9.84
C ASN A 259 -25.89 3.05 9.01
N VAL A 260 -25.41 1.95 8.45
CA VAL A 260 -24.16 1.95 7.66
C VAL A 260 -24.44 2.39 6.22
N HIS A 261 -23.80 3.48 5.80
CA HIS A 261 -23.83 3.97 4.43
C HIS A 261 -22.43 3.87 3.82
N SER A 262 -22.31 3.18 2.69
CA SER A 262 -21.04 3.00 1.99
C SER A 262 -21.09 3.58 0.58
N ILE A 263 -19.98 4.18 0.14
CA ILE A 263 -19.79 4.62 -1.24
C ILE A 263 -18.71 3.73 -1.85
N THR A 264 -19.02 3.12 -2.99
CA THR A 264 -18.13 2.23 -3.74
C THR A 264 -18.16 2.55 -5.22
N ARG A 265 -17.16 2.09 -5.97
CA ARG A 265 -17.03 2.42 -7.40
C ARG A 265 -18.09 1.68 -8.23
N THR A 266 -18.64 2.33 -9.24
CA THR A 266 -19.48 1.64 -10.24
C THR A 266 -18.64 0.62 -11.02
N LYS A 267 -19.30 -0.39 -11.61
CA LYS A 267 -18.65 -1.23 -12.61
C LYS A 267 -18.40 -0.40 -13.87
N ARG A 268 -17.32 -0.70 -14.59
CA ARG A 268 -16.97 0.00 -15.83
C ARG A 268 -18.14 -0.04 -16.82
N GLY A 269 -18.61 1.15 -17.25
CA GLY A 269 -19.73 1.30 -18.19
C GLY A 269 -21.11 1.38 -17.53
N GLU A 270 -21.22 1.23 -16.21
CA GLU A 270 -22.48 1.37 -15.47
C GLU A 270 -22.69 2.80 -14.96
N SER A 271 -23.95 3.19 -14.83
CA SER A 271 -24.34 4.48 -14.23
C SER A 271 -24.28 4.46 -12.70
N ASN A 272 -24.20 5.65 -12.10
CA ASN A 272 -24.33 5.79 -10.64
C ASN A 272 -25.68 5.23 -10.18
N SER A 273 -25.68 4.64 -8.98
CA SER A 273 -26.88 4.01 -8.42
C SER A 273 -26.80 3.85 -6.91
N SER A 274 -27.95 3.65 -6.28
CA SER A 274 -28.10 3.34 -4.86
C SER A 274 -28.77 1.97 -4.67
N GLY A 275 -28.21 1.17 -3.76
CA GLY A 275 -28.70 -0.15 -3.37
C GLY A 275 -29.09 -0.20 -1.90
N PHE A 276 -30.26 -0.77 -1.61
CA PHE A 276 -30.85 -0.92 -0.28
C PHE A 276 -31.95 -2.00 -0.30
N ASP A 277 -32.39 -2.47 0.87
CA ASP A 277 -33.46 -3.47 0.99
C ASP A 277 -34.82 -2.82 0.67
N ARG A 278 -35.39 -3.21 -0.47
CA ARG A 278 -36.65 -2.65 -0.96
C ARG A 278 -37.84 -3.02 -0.09
N GLU A 279 -37.84 -4.20 0.53
CA GLU A 279 -38.97 -4.64 1.34
C GLU A 279 -39.00 -3.93 2.69
N LYS A 280 -37.82 -3.60 3.24
CA LYS A 280 -37.72 -2.69 4.39
C LYS A 280 -38.12 -1.26 4.04
N ALA A 281 -37.67 -0.78 2.87
CA ALA A 281 -37.97 0.59 2.43
C ALA A 281 -39.47 0.81 2.23
N LYS A 282 -40.20 -0.16 1.65
CA LYS A 282 -41.66 -0.10 1.51
C LYS A 282 -42.42 -0.13 2.85
N LYS A 283 -41.76 -0.52 3.93
CA LYS A 283 -42.32 -0.56 5.30
C LYS A 283 -41.82 0.62 6.14
N ASP A 284 -41.20 1.62 5.52
CA ASP A 284 -40.66 2.82 6.17
C ASP A 284 -39.67 2.50 7.30
N ILE A 285 -38.97 1.35 7.20
CA ILE A 285 -37.98 0.94 8.19
C ILE A 285 -36.63 1.62 7.85
N PRO A 286 -36.07 2.45 8.77
CA PRO A 286 -34.74 3.03 8.62
C PRO A 286 -33.67 1.99 8.33
N GLN A 287 -32.79 2.27 7.36
CA GLN A 287 -31.75 1.32 6.96
C GLN A 287 -30.54 2.00 6.29
N GLY A 288 -29.45 1.23 6.22
CA GLY A 288 -28.24 1.59 5.48
C GLY A 288 -28.40 1.48 3.96
N SER A 289 -27.34 1.89 3.24
CA SER A 289 -27.33 1.89 1.78
C SER A 289 -25.92 1.70 1.21
N ILE A 290 -25.86 1.28 -0.05
CA ILE A 290 -24.64 1.23 -0.85
C ILE A 290 -24.81 2.14 -2.06
N ILE A 291 -23.98 3.17 -2.18
CA ILE A 291 -23.92 4.08 -3.33
C ILE A 291 -22.81 3.60 -4.26
N ASN A 292 -23.15 3.26 -5.49
CA ASN A 292 -22.18 3.05 -6.57
C ASN A 292 -21.95 4.39 -7.28
N TYR A 293 -20.74 4.92 -7.20
CA TYR A 293 -20.38 6.24 -7.72
C TYR A 293 -19.05 6.21 -8.47
N ASP A 294 -19.00 6.84 -9.64
CA ASP A 294 -17.76 7.06 -10.40
C ASP A 294 -17.41 8.56 -10.52
N PRO A 295 -16.35 9.04 -9.85
CA PRO A 295 -15.90 10.43 -9.94
C PRO A 295 -15.18 10.77 -11.25
N ASP A 296 -14.81 9.77 -12.07
CA ASP A 296 -14.05 10.01 -13.30
C ASP A 296 -14.95 10.41 -14.49
N VAL A 297 -16.28 10.27 -14.37
CA VAL A 297 -17.23 10.60 -15.44
C VAL A 297 -17.48 12.11 -15.47
N LYS A 298 -16.72 12.82 -16.31
CA LYS A 298 -16.75 14.29 -16.46
C LYS A 298 -17.51 14.79 -17.69
N THR A 299 -18.15 13.90 -18.44
CA THR A 299 -18.91 14.24 -19.65
C THR A 299 -20.27 13.56 -19.65
N ASP A 300 -21.27 14.23 -20.24
CA ASP A 300 -22.57 13.62 -20.54
C ASP A 300 -22.52 12.76 -21.82
N ILE A 301 -23.65 12.13 -22.17
CA ILE A 301 -23.79 11.30 -23.39
C ILE A 301 -23.57 12.07 -24.70
N ASN A 302 -23.63 13.40 -24.66
CA ASN A 302 -23.45 14.29 -25.80
C ASN A 302 -22.04 14.92 -25.81
N GLY A 303 -21.16 14.53 -24.88
CA GLY A 303 -19.80 15.04 -24.76
C GLY A 303 -19.67 16.39 -24.04
N ASN A 304 -20.75 16.94 -23.48
CA ASN A 304 -20.68 18.19 -22.71
C ASN A 304 -20.05 17.95 -21.34
N HIS A 305 -19.34 18.95 -20.83
CA HIS A 305 -18.81 18.92 -19.47
C HIS A 305 -19.94 18.72 -18.45
N ARG A 306 -19.74 17.77 -17.54
CA ARG A 306 -20.65 17.50 -16.43
C ARG A 306 -19.86 17.47 -15.13
N THR A 307 -20.38 18.15 -14.12
CA THR A 307 -19.79 18.08 -12.78
C THR A 307 -20.05 16.70 -12.13
N PRO A 308 -19.02 15.88 -11.81
CA PRO A 308 -19.24 14.50 -11.33
C PRO A 308 -20.07 14.39 -10.05
N ARG A 309 -19.86 15.29 -9.08
CA ARG A 309 -20.59 15.30 -7.79
C ARG A 309 -22.11 15.49 -7.89
N ILE A 310 -22.61 15.96 -9.03
CA ILE A 310 -24.06 16.01 -9.34
C ILE A 310 -24.66 14.61 -9.29
N GLY A 311 -23.95 13.60 -9.82
CA GLY A 311 -24.39 12.22 -9.75
C GLY A 311 -24.31 11.66 -8.33
N LEU A 312 -23.30 12.05 -7.55
CA LEU A 312 -23.14 11.60 -6.17
C LEU A 312 -24.27 12.11 -5.27
N ILE A 313 -24.63 13.40 -5.37
CA ILE A 313 -25.69 13.97 -4.52
C ILE A 313 -27.07 13.36 -4.81
N HIS A 314 -27.33 12.98 -6.07
CA HIS A 314 -28.55 12.27 -6.43
C HIS A 314 -28.69 10.96 -5.63
N GLU A 315 -27.63 10.16 -5.57
CA GLU A 315 -27.65 8.89 -4.82
C GLU A 315 -27.60 9.10 -3.30
N LEU A 316 -26.97 10.18 -2.83
CA LEU A 316 -27.01 10.56 -1.41
C LEU A 316 -28.43 10.94 -0.96
N GLN A 317 -29.24 11.55 -1.83
CA GLN A 317 -30.65 11.80 -1.51
C GLN A 317 -31.39 10.49 -1.26
N HIS A 318 -31.24 9.50 -2.14
CA HIS A 318 -31.85 8.18 -1.95
C HIS A 318 -31.37 7.52 -0.66
N SER A 319 -30.08 7.68 -0.34
CA SER A 319 -29.51 7.22 0.92
C SER A 319 -30.14 7.91 2.14
N SER A 320 -30.35 9.23 2.10
CA SER A 320 -31.01 9.97 3.17
C SER A 320 -32.48 9.57 3.32
N ASP A 321 -33.16 9.28 2.21
CA ASP A 321 -34.56 8.88 2.22
C ASP A 321 -34.75 7.51 2.89
N VAL A 322 -33.86 6.53 2.64
CA VAL A 322 -33.92 5.23 3.32
C VAL A 322 -33.43 5.25 4.76
N ASP A 323 -32.46 6.12 5.09
CA ASP A 323 -31.98 6.29 6.46
C ASP A 323 -33.07 6.86 7.37
N LYS A 324 -33.87 7.79 6.85
CA LYS A 324 -34.99 8.42 7.56
C LYS A 324 -36.28 7.60 7.52
N GLY A 325 -36.34 6.51 6.75
CA GLY A 325 -37.55 5.71 6.57
C GLY A 325 -38.65 6.46 5.81
N ILE A 326 -38.30 7.34 4.86
CA ILE A 326 -39.25 8.16 4.09
C ILE A 326 -39.21 7.86 2.58
N MET A 327 -38.62 6.72 2.20
CA MET A 327 -38.41 6.33 0.81
C MET A 327 -39.74 5.99 0.11
N SER A 328 -40.21 6.87 -0.76
CA SER A 328 -41.48 6.67 -1.47
C SER A 328 -41.32 5.92 -2.78
N TYR A 329 -42.18 4.92 -2.98
CA TYR A 329 -42.36 4.18 -4.24
C TYR A 329 -43.58 4.65 -5.03
N GLU A 330 -44.29 5.67 -4.53
CA GLU A 330 -45.44 6.23 -5.23
C GLU A 330 -44.99 6.93 -6.51
N ASN A 331 -45.76 6.71 -7.57
CA ASN A 331 -45.55 7.37 -8.84
C ASN A 331 -46.53 8.54 -8.95
N ILE A 332 -46.06 9.65 -9.51
CA ILE A 332 -46.98 10.68 -10.01
C ILE A 332 -47.71 10.18 -11.26
N GLY A 333 -48.77 10.85 -11.68
CA GLY A 333 -49.67 10.36 -12.75
C GLY A 333 -49.02 10.01 -14.10
N ASN A 334 -47.81 10.49 -14.39
CA ASN A 334 -47.03 10.10 -15.58
C ASN A 334 -46.01 8.97 -15.32
N GLY A 335 -46.11 8.29 -14.17
CA GLY A 335 -45.31 7.12 -13.80
C GLY A 335 -43.88 7.41 -13.34
N ILE A 336 -43.53 8.67 -13.03
CA ILE A 336 -42.23 9.02 -12.42
C ILE A 336 -42.32 8.78 -10.89
N PRO A 337 -41.38 8.05 -10.28
CA PRO A 337 -41.37 7.87 -8.82
C PRO A 337 -41.08 9.17 -8.08
N MET A 338 -41.80 9.45 -7.00
CA MET A 338 -41.61 10.66 -6.19
C MET A 338 -40.19 10.80 -5.63
N ARG A 339 -39.54 9.68 -5.27
CA ARG A 339 -38.13 9.67 -4.83
C ARG A 339 -37.17 10.23 -5.88
N GLU A 340 -37.42 9.96 -7.17
CA GLU A 340 -36.56 10.44 -8.26
C GLU A 340 -36.73 11.94 -8.43
N ILE A 341 -37.95 12.45 -8.22
CA ILE A 341 -38.22 13.89 -8.23
C ILE A 341 -37.48 14.59 -7.09
N ARG A 342 -37.53 14.03 -5.86
CA ARG A 342 -36.76 14.56 -4.72
C ARG A 342 -35.26 14.58 -5.02
N ALA A 343 -34.70 13.47 -5.51
CA ALA A 343 -33.29 13.38 -5.87
C ALA A 343 -32.90 14.36 -6.99
N ILE A 344 -33.77 14.58 -7.98
CA ILE A 344 -33.56 15.56 -9.06
C ILE A 344 -33.64 17.01 -8.54
N ASN A 345 -34.51 17.31 -7.57
CA ASN A 345 -34.54 18.63 -6.96
C ASN A 345 -33.25 18.92 -6.18
N THR A 346 -32.74 17.93 -5.43
CA THR A 346 -31.45 18.04 -4.74
C THR A 346 -30.29 18.19 -5.74
N GLU A 347 -30.30 17.42 -6.83
CA GLU A 347 -29.37 17.54 -7.95
C GLU A 347 -29.39 18.96 -8.56
N ASN A 348 -30.58 19.53 -8.76
CA ASN A 348 -30.77 20.85 -9.37
C ASN A 348 -30.24 22.00 -8.51
N LYS A 349 -30.18 21.86 -7.18
CA LYS A 349 -29.51 22.83 -6.30
C LYS A 349 -28.02 22.96 -6.65
N ILE A 350 -27.35 21.83 -6.88
CA ILE A 350 -25.94 21.80 -7.28
C ILE A 350 -25.75 22.28 -8.72
N ARG A 351 -26.61 21.84 -9.66
CA ARG A 351 -26.56 22.31 -11.06
C ARG A 351 -26.62 23.84 -11.17
N LYS A 352 -27.49 24.47 -10.38
CA LYS A 352 -27.59 25.94 -10.30
C LYS A 352 -26.28 26.60 -9.84
N ARG A 353 -25.54 25.96 -8.92
CA ARG A 353 -24.25 26.45 -8.43
C ARG A 353 -23.12 26.29 -9.44
N THR A 354 -23.12 25.18 -10.18
CA THR A 354 -22.04 24.83 -11.11
C THR A 354 -22.26 25.36 -12.52
N GLY A 355 -23.45 25.90 -12.82
CA GLY A 355 -23.81 26.35 -14.16
C GLY A 355 -24.24 25.24 -15.10
N ASP A 356 -24.39 24.00 -14.60
CA ASP A 356 -24.93 22.88 -15.37
C ASP A 356 -26.44 23.11 -15.65
N ALA A 357 -26.92 22.65 -16.80
CA ALA A 357 -28.33 22.80 -17.19
C ALA A 357 -29.28 22.16 -16.15
N LYS A 358 -30.38 22.84 -15.80
CA LYS A 358 -31.43 22.31 -14.90
C LYS A 358 -32.02 21.04 -15.51
N ARG A 359 -32.08 19.96 -14.75
CA ARG A 359 -32.71 18.71 -15.16
C ARG A 359 -34.22 18.80 -14.98
N THR A 360 -34.96 18.59 -16.07
CA THR A 360 -36.42 18.70 -16.13
C THR A 360 -37.11 17.39 -16.56
N GLU A 361 -36.32 16.34 -16.81
CA GLU A 361 -36.80 15.06 -17.32
C GLU A 361 -36.18 13.86 -16.60
N TYR A 362 -36.95 12.77 -16.55
CA TYR A 362 -36.51 11.47 -16.05
C TYR A 362 -36.91 10.36 -17.03
N ARG A 363 -35.91 9.64 -17.58
CA ARG A 363 -36.11 8.55 -18.57
C ARG A 363 -37.05 8.96 -19.73
N GLY A 364 -36.86 10.16 -20.27
CA GLY A 364 -37.65 10.71 -21.36
C GLY A 364 -39.05 11.22 -20.98
N ARG A 365 -39.40 11.24 -19.68
CA ARG A 365 -40.67 11.79 -19.18
C ARG A 365 -40.45 13.15 -18.53
N LYS A 366 -41.26 14.13 -18.92
CA LYS A 366 -41.20 15.50 -18.37
C LYS A 366 -41.69 15.55 -16.92
N ILE A 367 -40.91 16.16 -16.05
CA ILE A 367 -41.29 16.38 -14.65
C ILE A 367 -42.20 17.62 -14.60
N PRO A 368 -43.40 17.55 -13.99
CA PRO A 368 -44.27 18.70 -13.85
C PRO A 368 -43.58 19.87 -13.16
N GLN A 369 -43.67 21.07 -13.72
CA GLN A 369 -42.97 22.26 -13.21
C GLN A 369 -43.26 22.55 -11.73
N LYS A 370 -44.50 22.29 -11.29
CA LYS A 370 -44.92 22.46 -9.88
C LYS A 370 -44.20 21.55 -8.88
N LEU A 371 -43.53 20.50 -9.36
CA LEU A 371 -42.77 19.55 -8.55
C LEU A 371 -41.25 19.76 -8.67
N LEU A 372 -40.81 20.67 -9.55
CA LEU A 372 -39.42 21.08 -9.70
C LEU A 372 -39.21 22.36 -8.91
N GLU A 373 -38.79 22.23 -7.66
CA GLU A 373 -38.42 23.36 -6.80
C GLU A 373 -37.21 24.13 -7.37
#